data_AF-A0A889XQ74-F1
#
_entry.id   AF-A0A889XQ74-F1
#
_cell.length_a   1.000
_cell.length_b   1.000
_cell.length_c   1.000
_cell.angle_alpha   90.00
_cell.angle_beta   90.00
_cell.angle_gamma   90.00
#
_symmetry.space_group_name_H-M   'P 1'
#
loop_
_entity.id
_entity.type
_entity.pdbx_description
1 polymer ?
#
loop_
_entity_poly.entity_id
_entity_poly.type
_entity_poly.pdbx_seq_one_letter_code
_entity_poly.pdbx_strand_id
1 'polypeptide(L)'
;MEPVFSIKLSESQLSLLNAIKEYLKDNLDLDTYSLNKLECSSVISIGKGKAVNNSKPLATLTIKNTHFLNNVFVPFFDEMKFISKKGLDFKDFKLICHAIFIGAYRTERIKGLLIKLSMTMNNFRLSDYKGEKVNISLVEINEILDAEATIEHFSDGRELDINTKKLIHRRSSSSVFEILSASGEIIIKPNLADSAKEIGVGFNTLKRQLDNYIQEVEYKEYRIKRIGVFKKKM
;
A
#
# COMPACT_ATOMS: atom_id res chain seq x y z
N MET A 1 -1.43 -9.41 9.42
CA MET A 1 -0.60 -8.26 9.83
C MET A 1 -0.60 -7.28 8.66
N GLU A 2 -0.88 -6.00 8.91
CA GLU A 2 -0.90 -4.96 7.87
C GLU A 2 -0.19 -3.72 8.45
N PRO A 3 0.87 -3.21 7.79
CA PRO A 3 1.56 -2.03 8.25
C PRO A 3 0.71 -0.81 7.92
N VAL A 4 0.62 0.13 8.86
CA VAL A 4 -0.19 1.34 8.69
C VAL A 4 0.65 2.55 9.08
N PHE A 5 0.80 3.49 8.14
CA PHE A 5 1.23 4.84 8.49
C PHE A 5 0.00 5.67 8.87
N SER A 6 0.09 6.41 9.96
CA SER A 6 -0.98 7.32 10.35
C SER A 6 -0.48 8.58 11.06
N ILE A 7 -1.16 9.69 10.77
CA ILE A 7 -1.03 10.95 11.51
C ILE A 7 -2.39 11.25 12.12
N LYS A 8 -2.44 11.42 13.44
CA LYS A 8 -3.65 11.72 14.20
C LYS A 8 -3.54 13.12 14.79
N LEU A 9 -4.50 13.98 14.46
CA LEU A 9 -4.61 15.34 14.97
C LEU A 9 -6.03 15.60 15.48
N SER A 10 -6.25 16.74 16.14
CA SER A 10 -7.62 17.17 16.45
C SER A 10 -8.38 17.48 15.16
N GLU A 11 -9.70 17.33 15.17
CA GLU A 11 -10.53 17.65 14.00
C GLU A 11 -10.38 19.11 13.55
N SER A 12 -10.10 20.03 14.48
CA SER A 12 -9.80 21.43 14.15
C SER A 12 -8.56 21.62 13.26
N GLN A 13 -7.69 20.61 13.17
CA GLN A 13 -6.49 20.61 12.32
C GLN A 13 -6.68 19.77 11.05
N LEU A 14 -7.92 19.48 10.66
CA LEU A 14 -8.22 18.75 9.42
C LEU A 14 -7.58 19.40 8.19
N SER A 15 -7.56 20.73 8.12
CA SER A 15 -6.93 21.48 7.03
C SER A 15 -5.43 21.16 6.90
N LEU A 16 -4.73 20.95 8.01
CA LEU A 16 -3.32 20.55 8.01
C LEU A 16 -3.16 19.12 7.46
N LEU A 17 -4.05 18.18 7.78
CA LEU A 17 -4.00 16.84 7.20
C LEU A 17 -4.25 16.86 5.69
N ASN A 18 -5.17 17.72 5.21
CA ASN A 18 -5.37 17.93 3.78
C ASN A 18 -4.11 18.51 3.13
N ALA A 19 -3.48 19.53 3.74
CA ALA A 19 -2.24 20.10 3.25
C ALA A 19 -1.09 19.08 3.20
N ILE A 20 -0.98 18.20 4.21
CA ILE A 20 0.00 17.09 4.20
C ILE A 20 -0.30 16.11 3.06
N LYS A 21 -1.57 15.79 2.81
CA LYS A 21 -1.96 14.91 1.69
C LYS A 21 -1.54 15.52 0.35
N GLU A 22 -1.83 16.80 0.12
CA GLU A 22 -1.43 17.49 -1.12
C GLU A 22 0.10 17.60 -1.22
N TYR A 23 0.79 17.92 -0.13
CA TYR A 23 2.26 17.93 -0.10
C TYR A 23 2.85 16.58 -0.53
N LEU A 24 2.34 15.47 0.02
CA LEU A 24 2.80 14.14 -0.39
C LEU A 24 2.48 13.89 -1.87
N LYS A 25 1.30 14.25 -2.35
CA LYS A 25 0.94 14.09 -3.76
C LYS A 25 1.93 14.83 -4.69
N ASP A 26 2.29 16.06 -4.35
CA ASP A 26 3.10 16.93 -5.21
C ASP A 26 4.61 16.63 -5.14
N ASN A 27 5.07 15.98 -4.07
CA ASN A 27 6.49 15.71 -3.84
C ASN A 27 6.89 14.24 -4.01
N LEU A 28 5.92 13.34 -4.16
CA LEU A 28 6.20 11.95 -4.51
C LEU A 28 6.37 11.82 -6.03
N ASP A 29 7.49 11.25 -6.44
CA ASP A 29 7.85 11.04 -7.83
C ASP A 29 7.04 9.88 -8.46
N LEU A 30 5.77 10.17 -8.78
CA LEU A 30 4.78 9.23 -9.28
C LEU A 30 4.57 9.37 -10.79
N ASP A 31 4.44 8.23 -11.49
CA ASP A 31 3.94 8.22 -12.87
C ASP A 31 2.45 8.59 -12.95
N THR A 32 1.97 8.92 -14.15
CA THR A 32 0.58 9.35 -14.39
C THR A 32 -0.47 8.34 -13.90
N TYR A 33 -0.21 7.04 -14.02
CA TYR A 33 -1.16 6.00 -13.58
C TYR A 33 -1.19 5.89 -12.05
N SER A 34 -0.02 5.96 -11.41
CA SER A 34 0.11 5.98 -9.96
C SER A 34 -0.52 7.24 -9.35
N LEU A 35 -0.36 8.40 -9.98
CA LEU A 35 -1.01 9.64 -9.59
C LEU A 35 -2.53 9.54 -9.72
N ASN A 36 -3.03 9.06 -10.87
CA ASN A 36 -4.46 8.82 -11.07
C ASN A 36 -5.03 7.87 -10.00
N LYS A 37 -4.31 6.79 -9.67
CA LYS A 37 -4.71 5.90 -8.59
C LYS A 37 -4.82 6.62 -7.26
N LEU A 38 -3.85 7.47 -6.93
CA LEU A 38 -3.81 8.22 -5.68
C LEU A 38 -5.00 9.19 -5.55
N GLU A 39 -5.39 9.83 -6.65
CA GLU A 39 -6.51 10.78 -6.69
C GLU A 39 -7.87 10.09 -6.61
N CYS A 40 -8.04 8.99 -7.34
CA CYS A 40 -9.33 8.32 -7.48
C CYS A 40 -9.57 7.22 -6.43
N SER A 41 -8.65 6.99 -5.49
CA SER A 41 -8.80 5.94 -4.48
C SER A 41 -8.33 6.35 -3.10
N SER A 42 -8.68 5.54 -2.09
CA SER A 42 -8.38 5.80 -0.68
C SER A 42 -6.97 5.37 -0.25
N VAL A 43 -5.97 5.46 -1.14
CA VAL A 43 -4.57 5.12 -0.82
C VAL A 43 -4.05 6.00 0.31
N ILE A 44 -4.26 7.32 0.21
CA ILE A 44 -4.12 8.26 1.32
C ILE A 44 -5.53 8.72 1.71
N SER A 45 -6.01 8.21 2.83
CA SER A 45 -7.35 8.46 3.34
C SER A 45 -7.32 9.40 4.53
N ILE A 46 -8.28 10.32 4.59
CA ILE A 46 -8.51 11.17 5.78
C ILE A 46 -9.88 10.81 6.34
N GLY A 47 -9.89 10.34 7.58
CA GLY A 47 -11.10 9.98 8.31
C GLY A 47 -11.30 10.86 9.53
N LYS A 48 -12.56 11.06 9.93
CA LYS A 48 -12.94 11.72 11.18
C LYS A 48 -13.36 10.68 12.21
N GLY A 49 -12.84 10.77 13.42
CA GLY A 49 -13.22 9.97 14.57
C GLY A 49 -14.08 10.78 15.54
N LYS A 50 -15.14 10.16 16.05
CA LYS A 50 -15.97 10.76 17.09
C LYS A 50 -15.15 10.98 18.37
N ALA A 51 -15.52 12.01 19.12
CA ALA A 51 -15.03 12.20 20.49
C ALA A 51 -15.34 10.95 21.34
N VAL A 52 -14.38 10.52 22.16
CA VAL A 52 -14.55 9.41 23.10
C VAL A 52 -14.07 9.88 24.48
N ASN A 53 -14.81 9.58 25.55
CA ASN A 53 -14.42 9.89 26.93
C ASN A 53 -13.99 11.37 27.14
N ASN A 54 -14.83 12.33 26.74
CA ASN A 54 -14.56 13.77 26.82
C ASN A 54 -13.32 14.26 26.04
N SER A 55 -12.78 13.46 25.12
CA SER A 55 -11.72 13.89 24.21
C SER A 55 -12.25 14.83 23.13
N LYS A 56 -11.38 15.63 22.53
CA LYS A 56 -11.71 16.33 21.28
C LYS A 56 -11.93 15.30 20.16
N PRO A 57 -12.83 15.56 19.19
CA PRO A 57 -12.90 14.80 17.96
C PRO A 57 -11.54 14.78 17.26
N LEU A 58 -11.23 13.67 16.58
CA LEU A 58 -9.94 13.45 15.93
C LEU A 58 -10.10 13.39 14.42
N ALA A 59 -9.10 13.86 13.70
CA ALA A 59 -8.93 13.58 12.28
C ALA A 59 -7.67 12.72 12.10
N THR A 60 -7.75 11.74 11.20
CA THR A 60 -6.64 10.79 10.96
C THR A 60 -6.36 10.67 9.48
N LEU A 61 -5.13 10.98 9.07
CA LEU A 61 -4.58 10.59 7.77
C LEU A 61 -4.03 9.18 7.89
N THR A 62 -4.41 8.28 6.98
CA THR A 62 -4.03 6.86 7.01
C THR A 62 -3.59 6.36 5.64
N ILE A 63 -2.50 5.60 5.62
CA ILE A 63 -1.97 4.91 4.45
C ILE A 63 -1.78 3.42 4.81
N LYS A 64 -2.43 2.54 4.05
CA LYS A 64 -2.41 1.08 4.28
C LYS A 64 -1.94 0.27 3.06
N ASN A 65 -1.97 0.87 1.87
CA ASN A 65 -1.63 0.18 0.64
C ASN A 65 -0.15 -0.24 0.70
N THR A 66 0.12 -1.55 0.75
CA THR A 66 1.47 -2.11 0.92
C THR A 66 2.40 -1.75 -0.23
N HIS A 67 1.90 -1.72 -1.48
CA HIS A 67 2.70 -1.31 -2.65
C HIS A 67 3.14 0.14 -2.51
N PHE A 68 2.20 1.04 -2.19
CA PHE A 68 2.51 2.44 -1.95
C PHE A 68 3.46 2.62 -0.76
N LEU A 69 3.23 1.92 0.35
CA LEU A 69 4.11 2.00 1.52
C LEU A 69 5.54 1.56 1.18
N ASN A 70 5.71 0.39 0.55
CA ASN A 70 7.03 -0.19 0.30
C ASN A 70 7.79 0.50 -0.83
N ASN A 71 7.11 0.84 -1.93
CA ASN A 71 7.78 1.28 -3.16
C ASN A 71 7.85 2.81 -3.31
N VAL A 72 7.00 3.55 -2.58
CA VAL A 72 6.87 5.00 -2.74
C VAL A 72 7.13 5.72 -1.41
N PHE A 73 6.30 5.46 -0.41
CA PHE A 73 6.31 6.20 0.85
C PHE A 73 7.58 5.96 1.67
N VAL A 74 7.97 4.71 1.89
CA VAL A 74 9.18 4.38 2.66
C VAL A 74 10.43 4.94 1.98
N PRO A 75 10.68 4.72 0.67
CA PRO A 75 11.81 5.33 -0.03
C PRO A 75 11.88 6.85 0.09
N PHE A 76 10.74 7.55 -0.05
CA PHE A 76 10.68 9.01 0.09
C PHE A 76 11.18 9.51 1.46
N PHE A 77 10.91 8.77 2.54
CA PHE A 77 11.38 9.12 3.89
C PHE A 77 12.74 8.53 4.25
N ASP A 78 13.28 7.58 3.48
CA ASP A 78 14.57 6.94 3.73
C ASP A 78 15.73 7.93 3.57
N GLU A 79 15.55 8.94 2.72
CA GLU A 79 16.50 10.03 2.50
C GLU A 79 16.45 11.09 3.62
N MET A 80 15.45 11.04 4.50
CA MET A 80 15.24 12.04 5.53
C MET A 80 15.97 11.69 6.84
N LYS A 81 16.52 12.72 7.50
CA LYS A 81 17.14 12.56 8.82
C LYS A 81 16.09 12.63 9.93
N PHE A 82 15.84 11.50 10.58
CA PHE A 82 15.02 11.46 11.79
C PHE A 82 15.82 11.92 13.01
N ILE A 83 15.33 12.97 13.69
CA ILE A 83 15.98 13.55 14.88
C ILE A 83 15.58 12.88 16.21
N SER A 84 14.61 11.98 16.20
CA SER A 84 14.08 11.31 17.40
C SER A 84 14.21 9.79 17.32
N LYS A 85 13.88 9.09 18.42
CA LYS A 85 13.79 7.62 18.45
C LYS A 85 12.78 7.06 17.43
N LYS A 86 11.91 7.90 16.87
CA LYS A 86 11.01 7.53 15.77
C LYS A 86 11.77 7.05 14.53
N GLY A 87 13.02 7.48 14.34
CA GLY A 87 13.88 6.94 13.28
C GLY A 87 14.17 5.44 13.44
N LEU A 88 14.23 4.92 14.67
CA LEU A 88 14.36 3.49 14.92
C LEU A 88 13.05 2.77 14.59
N ASP A 89 11.91 3.31 15.01
CA ASP A 89 10.60 2.76 14.67
C ASP A 89 10.35 2.76 13.15
N PHE A 90 10.86 3.78 12.43
CA PHE A 90 10.77 3.85 10.98
C PHE A 90 11.61 2.76 10.30
N LYS A 91 12.80 2.44 10.82
CA LYS A 91 13.63 1.33 10.31
C LYS A 91 12.92 -0.01 10.48
N ASP A 92 12.34 -0.27 11.65
CA ASP A 92 11.55 -1.48 11.89
C ASP A 92 10.32 -1.52 10.98
N PHE A 93 9.64 -0.38 10.82
CA PHE A 93 8.48 -0.24 9.94
C PHE A 93 8.82 -0.53 8.47
N LYS A 94 9.96 -0.04 7.98
CA LYS A 94 10.50 -0.34 6.64
C LYS A 94 10.69 -1.84 6.45
N LEU A 95 11.31 -2.51 7.42
CA LEU A 95 11.51 -3.96 7.38
C LEU A 95 10.17 -4.73 7.33
N ILE A 96 9.21 -4.33 8.15
CA ILE A 96 7.86 -4.93 8.15
C ILE A 96 7.14 -4.69 6.82
N CYS A 97 7.22 -3.48 6.25
CA CYS A 97 6.62 -3.17 4.96
C CYS A 97 7.19 -4.06 3.85
N HIS A 98 8.52 -4.24 3.84
CA HIS A 98 9.19 -5.09 2.85
C HIS A 98 8.78 -6.56 2.98
N ALA A 99 8.85 -7.12 4.20
CA ALA A 99 8.47 -8.51 4.45
C ALA A 99 7.00 -8.81 4.09
N ILE A 100 6.10 -7.84 4.29
CA ILE A 100 4.68 -7.96 3.91
C ILE A 100 4.48 -7.82 2.40
N PHE A 101 5.27 -6.96 1.75
CA PHE A 101 5.26 -6.77 0.31
C PHE A 101 5.68 -8.04 -0.43
N ILE A 102 6.80 -8.67 -0.04
CA ILE A 102 7.28 -9.92 -0.67
C ILE A 102 6.51 -11.17 -0.21
N GLY A 103 5.64 -11.03 0.79
CA GLY A 103 4.80 -12.11 1.30
C GLY A 103 5.43 -13.01 2.37
N ALA A 104 6.68 -12.75 2.78
CA ALA A 104 7.42 -13.56 3.74
C ALA A 104 6.65 -13.83 5.06
N TYR A 105 5.75 -12.92 5.46
CA TYR A 105 4.81 -13.11 6.59
C TYR A 105 3.90 -14.35 6.48
N ARG A 106 3.82 -15.03 5.34
CA ARG A 106 3.05 -16.27 5.15
C ARG A 106 3.74 -17.48 5.76
N THR A 107 5.04 -17.40 6.02
CA THR A 107 5.78 -18.39 6.79
C THR A 107 5.59 -18.10 8.27
N GLU A 108 5.10 -19.07 9.05
CA GLU A 108 4.80 -18.85 10.48
C GLU A 108 6.02 -18.39 11.29
N ARG A 109 7.23 -18.85 10.94
CA ARG A 109 8.48 -18.35 11.54
C ARG A 109 8.65 -16.84 11.34
N ILE A 110 8.64 -16.38 10.09
CA ILE A 110 8.81 -14.95 9.77
C ILE A 110 7.67 -14.13 10.35
N LYS A 111 6.42 -14.61 10.28
CA LYS A 111 5.27 -13.98 10.91
C LYS A 111 5.48 -13.77 12.41
N GLY A 112 5.97 -14.79 13.13
CA GLY A 112 6.31 -14.70 14.54
C GLY A 112 7.39 -13.64 14.80
N LEU A 113 8.43 -13.60 13.98
CA LEU A 113 9.48 -12.60 14.07
C LEU A 113 8.98 -11.17 13.78
N LEU A 114 8.08 -10.98 12.82
CA LEU A 114 7.46 -9.68 12.56
C LEU A 114 6.57 -9.22 13.72
N ILE A 115 5.86 -10.14 14.38
CA ILE A 115 5.07 -9.83 15.58
C ILE A 115 6.03 -9.38 16.68
N LYS A 116 7.09 -10.15 16.91
CA LYS A 116 8.14 -9.83 17.88
C LYS A 116 8.77 -8.46 17.62
N LEU A 117 9.13 -8.16 16.38
CA LEU A 117 9.66 -6.85 15.96
C LEU A 117 8.65 -5.72 16.21
N SER A 118 7.36 -5.94 15.94
CA SER A 118 6.33 -4.94 16.22
C SER A 118 6.18 -4.61 17.73
N MET A 119 6.61 -5.54 18.60
CA MET A 119 6.66 -5.34 20.06
C MET A 119 7.95 -4.65 20.52
N THR A 120 8.86 -4.26 19.62
CA THR A 120 10.06 -3.48 19.96
C THR A 120 9.98 -2.01 19.54
N MET A 121 8.87 -1.59 18.91
CA MET A 121 8.69 -0.25 18.35
C MET A 121 7.61 0.58 19.07
N ASN A 122 7.55 1.88 18.80
CA ASN A 122 6.56 2.83 19.32
C ASN A 122 6.49 2.80 20.88
N ASN A 123 5.31 2.59 21.44
CA ASN A 123 5.08 2.60 22.89
C ASN A 123 5.92 1.56 23.63
N PHE A 124 6.25 0.42 23.00
CA PHE A 124 7.09 -0.61 23.61
C PHE A 124 8.57 -0.20 23.73
N ARG A 125 9.01 0.79 22.92
CA ARG A 125 10.37 1.33 22.95
C ARG A 125 10.56 2.39 24.04
N LEU A 126 9.47 2.91 24.59
CA LEU A 126 9.54 3.99 25.57
C LEU A 126 10.18 3.51 26.88
N SER A 127 10.83 4.43 27.59
CA SER A 127 11.47 4.13 28.87
C SER A 127 10.46 3.89 29.99
N ASP A 128 9.25 4.44 29.88
CA ASP A 128 8.15 4.35 30.83
C ASP A 128 7.17 3.21 30.53
N TYR A 129 7.46 2.37 29.53
CA TYR A 129 6.68 1.18 29.25
C TYR A 129 6.72 0.22 30.45
N LYS A 130 5.54 -0.09 31.01
CA LYS A 130 5.39 -0.90 32.24
C LYS A 130 5.30 -2.41 32.01
N GLY A 131 5.25 -2.86 30.75
CA GLY A 131 5.20 -4.29 30.41
C GLY A 131 6.58 -4.90 30.26
N GLU A 132 6.60 -6.20 29.95
CA GLU A 132 7.84 -6.91 29.65
C GLU A 132 8.45 -6.39 28.34
N LYS A 133 9.73 -5.99 28.38
CA LYS A 133 10.43 -5.54 27.18
C LYS A 133 10.85 -6.73 26.34
N VAL A 134 10.21 -6.85 25.18
CA VAL A 134 10.63 -7.78 24.15
C VAL A 134 11.89 -7.24 23.48
N ASN A 135 12.88 -8.11 23.29
CA ASN A 135 14.09 -7.81 22.51
C ASN A 135 14.14 -8.74 21.29
N ILE A 136 14.48 -8.18 20.14
CA ILE A 136 14.78 -8.94 18.92
C ILE A 136 16.30 -8.92 18.69
N SER A 137 16.86 -10.11 18.43
CA SER A 137 18.30 -10.26 18.19
C SER A 137 18.67 -9.89 16.75
N LEU A 138 19.95 -9.61 16.50
CA LEU A 138 20.43 -9.35 15.14
C LEU A 138 20.25 -10.56 14.22
N VAL A 139 20.39 -11.78 14.75
CA VAL A 139 20.14 -13.03 14.01
C VAL A 139 18.68 -13.08 13.54
N GLU A 140 17.73 -12.76 14.42
CA GLU A 140 16.31 -12.73 14.06
C GLU A 140 15.97 -11.60 13.07
N ILE A 141 16.64 -10.45 13.15
CA ILE A 141 16.49 -9.39 12.14
C ILE A 141 16.99 -9.88 10.78
N ASN A 142 18.16 -10.53 10.74
CA ASN A 142 18.72 -11.08 9.51
C ASN A 142 17.82 -12.17 8.92
N GLU A 143 17.20 -13.02 9.75
CA GLU A 143 16.19 -13.99 9.26
C GLU A 143 15.01 -13.32 8.54
N ILE A 144 14.58 -12.13 8.97
CA ILE A 144 13.52 -11.38 8.27
C ILE A 144 14.05 -10.78 6.96
N LEU A 145 15.27 -10.24 6.98
CA LEU A 145 15.91 -9.62 5.81
C LEU A 145 16.19 -10.65 4.70
N ASP A 146 16.64 -11.84 5.08
CA ASP A 146 17.02 -12.93 4.18
C ASP A 146 15.81 -13.81 3.80
N ALA A 147 14.60 -13.45 4.24
CA ALA A 147 13.41 -14.23 3.99
C ALA A 147 13.06 -14.29 2.48
N GLU A 148 12.82 -15.49 1.98
CA GLU A 148 12.41 -15.69 0.60
C GLU A 148 11.03 -15.07 0.30
N ALA A 149 10.90 -14.54 -0.90
CA ALA A 149 9.62 -14.06 -1.39
C ALA A 149 8.64 -15.23 -1.58
N THR A 150 7.41 -15.06 -1.12
CA THR A 150 6.32 -16.01 -1.37
C THR A 150 5.25 -15.43 -2.30
N ILE A 151 5.41 -14.18 -2.71
CA ILE A 151 4.54 -13.46 -3.64
C ILE A 151 5.36 -13.00 -4.84
N GLU A 152 4.92 -13.37 -6.03
CA GLU A 152 5.40 -12.84 -7.29
C GLU A 152 4.52 -11.66 -7.71
N HIS A 153 5.15 -10.54 -8.05
CA HIS A 153 4.48 -9.30 -8.46
C HIS A 153 4.56 -9.13 -9.96
N PHE A 154 3.42 -9.12 -10.64
CA PHE A 154 3.36 -8.91 -12.08
C PHE A 154 3.40 -7.43 -12.45
N SER A 155 3.84 -7.15 -13.68
CA SER A 155 3.93 -5.79 -14.22
C SER A 155 2.58 -5.10 -14.37
N ASP A 156 1.47 -5.83 -14.39
CA ASP A 156 0.10 -5.31 -14.43
C ASP A 156 -0.50 -5.08 -13.03
N GLY A 157 0.29 -5.27 -11.97
CA GLY A 157 -0.11 -5.06 -10.58
C GLY A 157 -0.85 -6.24 -9.96
N ARG A 158 -0.99 -7.38 -10.66
CA ARG A 158 -1.45 -8.63 -10.04
C ARG A 158 -0.36 -9.24 -9.15
N GLU A 159 -0.80 -10.04 -8.18
CA GLU A 159 0.06 -10.79 -7.27
C GLU A 159 -0.26 -12.29 -7.41
N LEU A 160 0.77 -13.14 -7.46
CA LEU A 160 0.66 -14.59 -7.46
C LEU A 160 1.30 -15.15 -6.20
N ASP A 161 0.63 -16.07 -5.52
CA ASP A 161 1.26 -16.87 -4.48
C ASP A 161 2.17 -17.93 -5.15
N ILE A 162 3.46 -17.89 -4.84
CA ILE A 162 4.48 -18.72 -5.48
C ILE A 162 4.26 -20.21 -5.20
N ASN A 163 3.76 -20.56 -4.00
CA ASN A 163 3.61 -21.94 -3.57
C ASN A 163 2.32 -22.58 -4.13
N THR A 164 1.21 -21.86 -4.06
CA THR A 164 -0.10 -22.34 -4.49
C THR A 164 -0.39 -22.07 -5.97
N LYS A 165 0.40 -21.21 -6.63
CA LYS A 165 0.18 -20.73 -8.00
C LYS A 165 -1.18 -20.07 -8.19
N LYS A 166 -1.77 -19.52 -7.12
CA LYS A 166 -3.07 -18.83 -7.16
C LYS A 166 -2.88 -17.31 -7.12
N LEU A 167 -3.70 -16.60 -7.88
CA LEU A 167 -3.77 -15.14 -7.80
C LEU A 167 -4.26 -14.69 -6.42
N ILE A 168 -3.61 -13.68 -5.89
CA ILE A 168 -3.95 -13.08 -4.60
C ILE A 168 -4.85 -11.89 -4.86
N HIS A 169 -6.04 -11.91 -4.26
CA HIS A 169 -6.98 -10.80 -4.34
C HIS A 169 -6.90 -9.96 -3.07
N ARG A 170 -6.27 -8.78 -3.16
CA ARG A 170 -6.27 -7.77 -2.09
C ARG A 170 -7.34 -6.70 -2.34
N ARG A 171 -7.90 -6.13 -1.26
CA ARG A 171 -8.88 -5.03 -1.35
C ARG A 171 -8.28 -3.75 -1.91
N SER A 172 -7.01 -3.50 -1.62
CA SER A 172 -6.22 -2.38 -2.15
C SER A 172 -5.54 -2.83 -3.44
N SER A 173 -6.17 -2.59 -4.59
CA SER A 173 -5.57 -2.99 -5.87
C SER A 173 -4.36 -2.11 -6.22
N SER A 174 -3.28 -2.78 -6.63
CA SER A 174 -2.04 -2.23 -7.18
C SER A 174 -2.13 -2.01 -8.69
N SER A 175 -3.34 -1.79 -9.21
CA SER A 175 -3.56 -1.56 -10.64
C SER A 175 -4.61 -0.49 -10.92
N VAL A 176 -4.50 0.10 -12.11
CA VAL A 176 -5.53 0.88 -12.81
C VAL A 176 -5.80 0.24 -14.17
N PHE A 177 -6.81 0.75 -14.89
CA PHE A 177 -7.18 0.27 -16.20
C PHE A 177 -7.18 1.43 -17.18
N GLU A 178 -6.40 1.28 -18.24
CA GLU A 178 -6.38 2.19 -19.37
C GLU A 178 -7.38 1.68 -20.41
N ILE A 179 -8.25 2.57 -20.89
CA ILE A 179 -9.27 2.29 -21.89
C ILE A 179 -9.01 3.26 -23.04
N LEU A 180 -8.65 2.72 -24.20
CA LEU A 180 -8.54 3.45 -25.45
C LEU A 180 -9.85 3.27 -26.23
N SER A 181 -10.53 4.37 -26.54
CA SER A 181 -11.75 4.37 -27.33
C SER A 181 -11.46 4.31 -28.84
N ALA A 182 -12.50 4.05 -29.64
CA ALA A 182 -12.43 4.11 -31.09
C ALA A 182 -12.01 5.49 -31.63
N SER A 183 -12.28 6.57 -30.89
CA SER A 183 -11.87 7.93 -31.25
C SER A 183 -10.40 8.24 -30.92
N GLY A 184 -9.69 7.32 -30.26
CA GLY A 184 -8.33 7.52 -29.80
C GLY A 184 -8.21 8.20 -28.43
N GLU A 185 -9.33 8.41 -27.72
CA GLU A 185 -9.33 8.97 -26.38
C GLU A 185 -8.87 7.93 -25.35
N ILE A 186 -8.00 8.34 -24.42
CA ILE A 186 -7.51 7.50 -23.33
C ILE A 186 -8.23 7.86 -22.02
N ILE A 187 -8.91 6.88 -21.43
CA ILE A 187 -9.61 7.00 -20.16
C ILE A 187 -8.97 6.07 -19.14
N ILE A 188 -8.57 6.60 -17.98
CA ILE A 188 -7.99 5.81 -16.89
C ILE A 188 -9.05 5.60 -15.80
N LYS A 189 -9.27 4.36 -15.41
CA LYS A 189 -10.18 3.99 -14.32
C LYS A 189 -9.44 3.33 -13.15
N PRO A 190 -9.85 3.64 -11.90
CA PRO A 190 -9.12 3.17 -10.71
C PRO A 190 -9.34 1.70 -10.39
N ASN A 191 -10.38 1.07 -10.94
CA ASN A 191 -10.69 -0.34 -10.69
C ASN A 191 -11.48 -0.96 -11.86
N LEU A 192 -11.57 -2.29 -11.83
CA LEU A 192 -12.20 -3.09 -12.89
C LEU A 192 -13.71 -2.88 -12.98
N ALA A 193 -14.39 -2.59 -11.86
CA ALA A 193 -15.83 -2.35 -11.85
C ALA A 193 -16.18 -1.05 -12.57
N ASP A 194 -15.43 0.02 -12.30
CA ASP A 194 -15.59 1.30 -13.00
C ASP A 194 -15.26 1.18 -14.48
N SER A 195 -14.26 0.37 -14.83
CA SER A 195 -13.90 0.09 -16.23
C SER A 195 -15.00 -0.67 -16.95
N ALA A 196 -15.57 -1.69 -16.31
CA ALA A 196 -16.66 -2.47 -16.88
C ALA A 196 -17.92 -1.62 -17.10
N LYS A 197 -18.21 -0.72 -16.15
CA LYS A 197 -19.30 0.24 -16.26
C LYS A 197 -19.08 1.23 -17.42
N GLU A 198 -17.86 1.74 -17.57
CA GLU A 198 -17.50 2.67 -18.65
C GLU A 198 -17.82 2.10 -20.03
N ILE A 199 -17.43 0.86 -20.28
CA ILE A 199 -17.59 0.21 -21.60
C ILE A 199 -18.89 -0.60 -21.74
N GLY A 200 -19.79 -0.53 -20.74
CA GLY A 200 -21.08 -1.21 -20.77
C GLY A 200 -20.98 -2.75 -20.84
N VAL A 201 -20.03 -3.35 -20.11
CA VAL A 201 -19.84 -4.81 -20.04
C VAL A 201 -20.03 -5.32 -18.61
N GLY A 202 -20.45 -6.58 -18.47
CA GLY A 202 -20.50 -7.23 -17.17
C GLY A 202 -19.10 -7.38 -16.55
N PHE A 203 -18.97 -7.07 -15.26
CA PHE A 203 -17.70 -7.18 -14.51
C PHE A 203 -17.00 -8.53 -14.70
N ASN A 204 -17.74 -9.63 -14.58
CA ASN A 204 -17.18 -10.99 -14.72
C ASN A 204 -16.70 -11.28 -16.14
N THR A 205 -17.36 -10.72 -17.15
CA THR A 205 -16.96 -10.88 -18.55
C THR A 205 -15.62 -10.19 -18.80
N LEU A 206 -15.49 -8.93 -18.39
CA LEU A 206 -14.25 -8.18 -18.54
C LEU A 206 -13.11 -8.79 -17.70
N LYS A 207 -13.42 -9.22 -16.47
CA LYS A 207 -12.46 -9.93 -15.61
C LYS A 207 -11.88 -11.15 -16.31
N ARG A 208 -12.75 -12.03 -16.84
CA ARG A 208 -12.32 -13.26 -17.53
C ARG A 208 -11.45 -12.97 -18.73
N GLN A 209 -11.78 -11.94 -19.52
CA GLN A 209 -10.95 -11.56 -20.66
C GLN A 209 -9.57 -11.07 -20.20
N LEU A 210 -9.52 -10.14 -19.23
CA LEU A 210 -8.25 -9.58 -18.74
C LEU A 210 -7.40 -10.57 -17.93
N ASP A 211 -7.99 -11.62 -17.37
CA ASP A 211 -7.23 -12.66 -16.68
C ASP A 211 -6.61 -13.66 -17.68
N ASN A 212 -7.26 -13.88 -18.83
CA ASN A 212 -6.79 -14.77 -19.90
C ASN A 212 -5.75 -14.12 -20.84
N TYR A 213 -5.85 -12.80 -21.06
CA TYR A 213 -4.92 -12.05 -21.89
C TYR A 213 -4.00 -11.21 -21.01
N ILE A 214 -2.69 -11.46 -21.10
CA ILE A 214 -1.70 -10.91 -20.16
C ILE A 214 -1.51 -9.39 -20.31
N GLN A 215 -1.90 -8.79 -21.45
CA GLN A 215 -1.57 -7.40 -21.74
C GLN A 215 -2.77 -6.55 -22.11
N GLU A 216 -3.60 -6.97 -23.06
CA GLU A 216 -4.65 -6.11 -23.61
C GLU A 216 -5.85 -6.93 -24.08
N VAL A 217 -7.04 -6.36 -23.96
CA VAL A 217 -8.29 -6.95 -24.42
C VAL A 217 -8.99 -5.97 -25.33
N GLU A 218 -9.42 -6.44 -26.49
CA GLU A 218 -10.34 -5.71 -27.36
C GLU A 218 -11.79 -6.12 -27.07
N TYR A 219 -12.65 -5.13 -26.87
CA TYR A 219 -14.08 -5.35 -26.66
C TYR A 219 -14.89 -4.17 -27.18
N LYS A 220 -15.80 -4.43 -28.15
CA LYS A 220 -16.69 -3.41 -28.74
C LYS A 220 -15.97 -2.10 -29.07
N GLU A 221 -14.88 -2.22 -29.83
CA GLU A 221 -14.05 -1.08 -30.29
C GLU A 221 -13.24 -0.37 -29.20
N TYR A 222 -13.27 -0.86 -27.95
CA TYR A 222 -12.37 -0.43 -26.90
C TYR A 222 -11.17 -1.37 -26.79
N ARG A 223 -10.01 -0.80 -26.51
CA ARG A 223 -8.81 -1.51 -26.10
C ARG A 223 -8.58 -1.26 -24.62
N ILE A 224 -8.58 -2.31 -23.81
CA ILE A 224 -8.47 -2.22 -22.35
C ILE A 224 -7.18 -2.89 -21.89
N LYS A 225 -6.39 -2.17 -21.11
CA LYS A 225 -5.11 -2.62 -20.57
C LYS A 225 -5.08 -2.47 -19.05
N ARG A 226 -4.62 -3.50 -18.35
CA ARG A 226 -4.36 -3.44 -16.90
C ARG A 226 -2.95 -2.92 -16.68
N ILE A 227 -2.81 -1.87 -15.89
CA ILE A 227 -1.53 -1.23 -15.60
C ILE A 227 -1.24 -1.33 -14.10
N GLY A 228 -0.09 -1.91 -13.76
CA GLY A 228 0.40 -1.91 -12.38
C GLY A 228 0.90 -0.53 -11.97
N VAL A 229 0.55 -0.11 -10.75
CA VAL A 229 0.89 1.20 -10.17
C VAL A 229 1.76 1.06 -8.92
N PHE A 230 2.36 2.16 -8.49
CA PHE A 230 3.28 2.21 -7.35
C PHE A 230 4.45 1.23 -7.49
N LYS A 231 4.98 1.11 -8.71
CA LYS A 231 6.15 0.27 -8.97
C LYS A 231 7.40 0.96 -8.42
N LYS A 232 8.34 0.16 -7.92
CA LYS A 232 9.67 0.67 -7.60
C LYS A 232 10.34 1.13 -8.89
N LYS A 233 10.89 2.34 -8.93
CA LYS A 233 11.76 2.76 -10.03
C LYS A 233 13.01 1.86 -10.03
N MET A 234 13.30 1.25 -11.17
CA MET A 234 14.53 0.44 -11.36
C MET A 234 15.73 1.36 -11.50
#